data_AF-A0A7S3IUX2-F1
#
_entry.id   AF-A0A7S3IUX2-F1
#
_cell.length_a   1.000
_cell.length_b   1.000
_cell.length_c   1.000
_cell.angle_alpha   90.00
_cell.angle_beta   90.00
_cell.angle_gamma   90.00
#
_symmetry.space_group_name_H-M   'P 1'
#
loop_
_entity.id
_entity.type
_entity.pdbx_description
1 polymer ?
#
loop_
_entity_poly.entity_id
_entity_poly.type
_entity_poly.pdbx_seq_one_letter_code
_entity_poly.pdbx_strand_id
1 'polypeptide(L)'
;EKITLKKVEGTANNPIIWTCTEKNMEVYDLKFEKQFLETSTQFYKTKASSWHDQFSCYEYVMKITNHLDKELKNSDAFLQEQSKEKIKQIVLEECVVAKADSLTDKDSGCKFMFNERKIQQLKDMYDIFRQADSTIKFIIQKMNPYIMQEGEKIVKNEENLKDPIKYTTKLLQLKEEIDDMIAKAFNNDIRFQKNRDQSFQDFMNKQDKTPHFIAFYCDNEFKKGFKSLADHEIEVKLGAIVRLFCCLHGRDQFISSYSNLLAQRLLNKSTVSDQAEESMINKLQVECGHNTVNKIKTMFEDMRKSQQVMKDYKEEKKNQGQTIEFSTEILTSGHWPYQAAIECKIPPPMERAKQTFFQFYQNRFANRTLTWLLGHGNVQIQTTYLKKNYQ
;
A
#
# COMPACT_ATOMS: atom_id res chain seq x y z
N GLU A 1 13.44 -60.25 28.51
CA GLU A 1 12.15 -59.92 27.86
C GLU A 1 12.40 -59.63 26.39
N LYS A 2 11.58 -60.19 25.49
CA LYS A 2 11.80 -60.11 24.04
C LYS A 2 11.21 -58.80 23.51
N ILE A 3 12.09 -57.84 23.21
CA ILE A 3 11.78 -56.72 22.32
C ILE A 3 11.40 -57.34 20.97
N THR A 4 10.15 -57.16 20.55
CA THR A 4 9.70 -57.70 19.25
C THR A 4 9.63 -56.54 18.27
N LEU A 5 10.66 -56.41 17.43
CA LEU A 5 10.65 -55.52 16.28
C LEU A 5 9.74 -56.15 15.23
N LYS A 6 8.52 -55.62 15.05
CA LYS A 6 7.64 -56.09 13.99
C LYS A 6 7.85 -55.21 12.75
N LYS A 7 8.23 -55.86 11.66
CA LYS A 7 8.24 -55.26 10.33
C LYS A 7 6.79 -55.12 9.88
N VAL A 8 6.34 -53.91 9.58
CA VAL A 8 5.00 -53.71 9.02
C VAL A 8 5.06 -54.01 7.53
N GLU A 9 4.62 -55.20 7.14
CA GLU A 9 4.51 -55.60 5.74
C GLU A 9 3.31 -54.89 5.09
N GLY A 10 3.54 -54.22 3.95
CA GLY A 10 2.48 -53.57 3.15
C GLY A 10 2.66 -52.07 2.89
N THR A 11 3.71 -51.42 3.42
CA THR A 11 4.09 -50.05 3.05
C THR A 11 5.45 -50.05 2.35
N ALA A 12 5.65 -49.17 1.37
CA ALA A 12 6.79 -49.20 0.44
C ALA A 12 8.19 -49.23 1.10
N ASN A 13 8.30 -48.87 2.38
CA ASN A 13 9.56 -48.80 3.13
C ASN A 13 9.71 -49.80 4.29
N ASN A 14 8.73 -50.68 4.57
CA ASN A 14 8.79 -51.66 5.67
C ASN A 14 9.34 -51.08 7.00
N PRO A 15 8.66 -50.11 7.63
CA PRO A 15 9.14 -49.48 8.86
C PRO A 15 9.24 -50.50 9.99
N ILE A 16 10.27 -50.34 10.83
CA ILE A 16 10.45 -51.13 12.05
C ILE A 16 9.69 -50.40 13.16
N ILE A 17 8.45 -50.80 13.40
CA ILE A 17 7.63 -50.19 14.45
C ILE A 17 7.78 -51.03 15.72
N TRP A 18 8.14 -50.39 16.83
CA TRP A 18 8.14 -51.06 18.13
C TRP A 18 6.67 -51.26 18.55
N THR A 19 6.13 -52.46 18.41
CA THR A 19 4.77 -52.77 18.89
C THR A 19 4.79 -52.96 20.40
N CYS A 20 4.08 -52.11 21.15
CA CYS A 20 4.24 -52.02 22.60
C CYS A 20 2.92 -52.09 23.39
N THR A 21 2.89 -52.96 24.40
CA THR A 21 2.15 -52.79 25.65
C THR A 21 2.81 -51.68 26.50
N GLU A 22 2.10 -51.08 27.46
CA GLU A 22 2.53 -49.91 28.26
C GLU A 22 3.96 -50.04 28.85
N LYS A 23 4.37 -51.22 29.32
CA LYS A 23 5.72 -51.47 29.89
C LYS A 23 6.88 -51.37 28.88
N ASN A 24 6.63 -51.54 27.59
CA ASN A 24 7.69 -51.48 26.58
C ASN A 24 8.02 -50.02 26.18
N MET A 25 7.12 -49.07 26.44
CA MET A 25 7.36 -47.64 26.20
C MET A 25 8.35 -47.06 27.21
N GLU A 26 8.27 -47.46 28.49
CA GLU A 26 9.25 -47.04 29.51
C GLU A 26 10.69 -47.44 29.15
N VAL A 27 10.87 -48.63 28.57
CA VAL A 27 12.19 -49.11 28.14
C VAL A 27 12.70 -48.34 26.92
N TYR A 28 11.82 -48.03 25.96
CA TYR A 28 12.17 -47.20 24.80
C TYR A 28 12.62 -45.80 25.24
N ASP A 29 11.85 -45.16 26.11
CA ASP A 29 12.13 -43.81 26.59
C ASP A 29 13.44 -43.76 27.41
N LEU A 30 13.61 -44.71 28.36
CA LEU A 30 14.77 -44.73 29.27
C LEU A 30 16.06 -45.23 28.61
N LYS A 31 16.00 -46.23 27.72
CA LYS A 31 17.21 -46.88 27.17
C LYS A 31 17.61 -46.41 25.78
N PHE A 32 16.70 -45.81 25.02
CA PHE A 32 16.98 -45.38 23.66
C PHE A 32 16.71 -43.89 23.46
N GLU A 33 15.46 -43.44 23.67
CA GLU A 33 15.04 -42.10 23.24
C GLU A 33 15.87 -41.01 23.92
N LYS A 34 16.07 -41.09 25.23
CA LYS A 34 16.86 -40.08 25.97
C LYS A 34 18.30 -39.96 25.43
N GLN A 35 19.01 -41.08 25.30
CA GLN A 35 20.39 -41.08 24.82
C GLN A 35 20.47 -40.67 23.33
N PHE A 36 19.48 -41.08 22.52
CA PHE A 36 19.37 -40.69 21.12
C PHE A 36 19.20 -39.18 20.96
N LEU A 37 18.31 -38.56 21.73
CA LEU A 37 18.06 -37.11 21.69
C LEU A 37 19.29 -36.33 22.18
N GLU A 38 19.91 -36.72 23.30
CA GLU A 38 21.13 -36.07 23.82
C GLU A 38 22.28 -36.13 22.82
N THR A 39 22.50 -37.30 22.19
CA THR A 39 23.54 -37.48 21.17
C THR A 39 23.23 -36.67 19.92
N SER A 40 21.96 -36.64 19.51
CA SER A 40 21.50 -35.86 18.37
C SER A 40 21.69 -34.35 18.58
N THR A 41 21.39 -33.82 19.76
CA THR A 41 21.63 -32.41 20.10
C THR A 41 23.09 -32.04 19.91
N GLN A 42 24.02 -32.82 20.48
CA GLN A 42 25.44 -32.54 20.36
C GLN A 42 25.94 -32.68 18.90
N PHE A 43 25.40 -33.64 18.16
CA PHE A 43 25.68 -33.81 16.75
C PHE A 43 25.25 -32.59 15.92
N TYR A 44 23.99 -32.16 16.05
CA TYR A 44 23.47 -31.02 15.30
C TYR A 44 24.14 -29.72 15.69
N LYS A 45 24.48 -29.51 16.97
CA LYS A 45 25.25 -28.34 17.41
C LYS A 45 26.62 -28.23 16.73
N THR A 46 27.33 -29.35 16.65
CA THR A 46 28.65 -29.42 16.00
C THR A 46 28.51 -29.23 14.49
N LYS A 47 27.52 -29.88 13.88
CA LYS A 47 27.25 -29.82 12.45
C LYS A 47 26.80 -28.45 11.99
N ALA A 48 25.92 -27.80 12.74
CA ALA A 48 25.45 -26.44 12.51
C ALA A 48 26.61 -25.45 12.53
N SER A 49 27.56 -25.60 13.45
CA SER A 49 28.75 -24.74 13.51
C SER A 49 29.67 -24.99 12.31
N SER A 50 29.95 -26.26 11.98
CA SER A 50 30.77 -26.61 10.81
C SER A 50 30.17 -26.10 9.50
N TRP A 51 28.86 -26.26 9.29
CA TRP A 51 28.18 -25.75 8.09
C TRP A 51 28.18 -24.23 8.05
N HIS A 52 27.97 -23.58 9.19
CA HIS A 52 27.95 -22.13 9.28
C HIS A 52 29.29 -21.53 8.84
N ASP A 53 30.41 -22.17 9.15
CA ASP A 53 31.73 -21.64 8.81
C ASP A 53 32.14 -21.95 7.36
N GLN A 54 31.74 -23.11 6.83
CA GLN A 54 32.15 -23.58 5.50
C GLN A 54 31.31 -23.02 4.35
N PHE A 55 30.02 -22.76 4.58
CA PHE A 55 29.06 -22.47 3.50
C PHE A 55 28.56 -21.03 3.51
N SER A 56 28.12 -20.54 2.36
CA SER A 56 27.34 -19.29 2.29
C SER A 56 26.00 -19.41 3.03
N CYS A 57 25.35 -18.28 3.30
CA CYS A 57 24.06 -18.27 3.99
C CYS A 57 23.01 -19.14 3.26
N TYR A 58 22.92 -19.00 1.94
CA TYR A 58 21.93 -19.74 1.15
C TYR A 58 22.26 -21.25 1.09
N GLU A 59 23.52 -21.62 0.90
CA GLU A 59 23.93 -23.03 0.92
C GLU A 59 23.66 -23.68 2.28
N TYR A 60 23.88 -22.94 3.37
CA TYR A 60 23.55 -23.39 4.73
C TYR A 60 22.06 -23.68 4.88
N VAL A 61 21.19 -22.76 4.45
CA VAL A 61 19.73 -22.94 4.45
C VAL A 61 19.36 -24.20 3.67
N MET A 62 19.89 -24.38 2.46
CA MET A 62 19.61 -25.56 1.64
C MET A 62 20.11 -26.87 2.28
N LYS A 63 21.25 -26.85 2.98
CA LYS A 63 21.73 -28.02 3.73
C LYS A 63 20.78 -28.39 4.86
N ILE A 64 20.27 -27.41 5.60
CA ILE A 64 19.29 -27.63 6.66
C ILE A 64 18.00 -28.18 6.07
N THR A 65 17.43 -27.55 5.04
CA THR A 65 16.18 -28.01 4.41
C THR A 65 16.27 -29.47 3.99
N ASN A 66 17.34 -29.84 3.29
CA ASN A 66 17.54 -31.20 2.83
C ASN A 66 17.81 -32.19 3.98
N HIS A 67 18.50 -31.76 5.05
CA HIS A 67 18.72 -32.63 6.19
C HIS A 67 17.46 -32.82 7.04
N LEU A 68 16.67 -31.77 7.22
CA LEU A 68 15.43 -31.84 7.97
C LEU A 68 14.43 -32.78 7.28
N ASP A 69 14.28 -32.68 5.95
CA ASP A 69 13.45 -33.61 5.18
C ASP A 69 13.91 -35.07 5.32
N LYS A 70 15.23 -35.31 5.27
CA LYS A 70 15.80 -36.64 5.50
C LYS A 70 15.55 -37.13 6.92
N GLU A 71 15.72 -36.27 7.93
CA GLU A 71 15.53 -36.64 9.33
C GLU A 71 14.07 -36.98 9.62
N LEU A 72 13.13 -36.24 9.03
CA LEU A 72 11.70 -36.54 9.15
C LEU A 72 11.35 -37.88 8.50
N LYS A 73 11.87 -38.15 7.29
CA LYS A 73 11.67 -39.45 6.60
C LYS A 73 12.28 -40.63 7.37
N ASN A 74 13.46 -40.43 7.96
CA ASN A 74 14.10 -41.44 8.79
C ASN A 74 13.30 -41.67 10.09
N SER A 75 12.83 -40.60 10.71
CA SER A 75 11.98 -40.69 11.89
C SER A 75 10.70 -41.46 11.60
N ASP A 76 10.06 -41.22 10.45
CA ASP A 76 8.85 -41.95 10.03
C ASP A 76 9.11 -43.46 9.79
N ALA A 77 10.33 -43.81 9.38
CA ALA A 77 10.70 -45.20 9.09
C ALA A 77 11.15 -45.98 10.34
N PHE A 78 11.78 -45.32 11.31
CA PHE A 78 12.54 -45.98 12.38
C PHE A 78 12.18 -45.57 13.81
N LEU A 79 11.48 -44.44 14.02
CA LEU A 79 11.19 -43.92 15.35
C LEU A 79 9.70 -43.99 15.69
N GLN A 80 9.40 -43.87 16.99
CA GLN A 80 8.02 -43.68 17.45
C GLN A 80 7.53 -42.29 17.09
N GLU A 81 6.21 -42.15 16.91
CA GLU A 81 5.58 -40.88 16.52
C GLU A 81 5.91 -39.74 17.49
N GLN A 82 5.98 -40.02 18.79
CA GLN A 82 6.34 -39.06 19.84
C GLN A 82 7.78 -38.53 19.74
N SER A 83 8.71 -39.32 19.18
CA SER A 83 10.11 -38.95 19.05
C SER A 83 10.37 -38.06 17.83
N LYS A 84 9.48 -38.11 16.83
CA LYS A 84 9.57 -37.33 15.59
C LYS A 84 9.56 -35.84 15.85
N GLU A 85 8.61 -35.36 16.65
CA GLU A 85 8.54 -33.93 16.97
C GLU A 85 9.73 -33.50 17.85
N LYS A 86 10.21 -34.36 18.75
CA LYS A 86 11.38 -34.07 19.60
C LYS A 86 12.66 -33.92 18.76
N ILE A 87 12.93 -34.83 17.82
CA ILE A 87 14.13 -34.73 16.98
C ILE A 87 14.04 -33.53 16.04
N LYS A 88 12.87 -33.29 15.44
CA LYS A 88 12.61 -32.11 14.61
C LYS A 88 12.89 -30.82 15.38
N GLN A 89 12.41 -30.71 16.62
CA GLN A 89 12.65 -29.56 17.47
C GLN A 89 14.14 -29.37 17.76
N ILE A 90 14.90 -30.43 18.01
CA ILE A 90 16.36 -30.35 18.18
C ILE A 90 17.04 -29.80 16.92
N VAL A 91 16.68 -30.29 15.73
CA VAL A 91 17.25 -29.77 14.47
C VAL A 91 16.93 -28.29 14.30
N LEU A 92 15.70 -27.88 14.57
CA LEU A 92 15.28 -26.47 14.45
C LEU A 92 16.00 -25.59 15.49
N GLU A 93 16.12 -26.03 16.74
CA GLU A 93 16.76 -25.26 17.81
C GLU A 93 18.26 -25.06 17.51
N GLU A 94 18.98 -26.14 17.21
CA GLU A 94 20.44 -26.08 17.07
C GLU A 94 20.89 -25.53 15.70
N CYS A 95 20.18 -25.85 14.62
CA CYS A 95 20.57 -25.43 13.27
C CYS A 95 19.90 -24.13 12.81
N VAL A 96 18.69 -23.81 13.32
CA VAL A 96 17.96 -22.60 12.89
C VAL A 96 18.00 -21.55 13.98
N VAL A 97 17.43 -21.81 15.16
CA VAL A 97 17.28 -20.80 16.23
C VAL A 97 18.63 -20.30 16.72
N ALA A 98 19.55 -21.20 17.08
CA ALA A 98 20.85 -20.85 17.64
C ALA A 98 21.78 -20.13 16.63
N LYS A 99 21.52 -20.26 15.32
CA LYS A 99 22.33 -19.65 14.25
C LYS A 99 21.61 -18.54 13.49
N ALA A 100 20.34 -18.27 13.79
CA ALA A 100 19.51 -17.35 13.00
C ALA A 100 20.12 -15.95 12.90
N ASP A 101 20.53 -15.37 14.02
CA ASP A 101 21.10 -14.01 14.07
C ASP A 101 22.39 -13.92 13.24
N SER A 102 23.38 -14.77 13.56
CA SER A 102 24.68 -14.78 12.87
C SER A 102 24.57 -15.12 11.39
N LEU A 103 23.63 -15.99 11.01
CA LEU A 103 23.37 -16.36 9.62
C LEU A 103 22.81 -15.17 8.83
N THR A 104 21.87 -14.42 9.42
CA THR A 104 21.29 -13.23 8.76
C THR A 104 22.31 -12.11 8.59
N ASP A 105 23.30 -12.02 9.48
CA ASP A 105 24.38 -11.02 9.47
C ASP A 105 25.59 -11.36 8.60
N LYS A 106 25.64 -12.57 8.03
CA LYS A 106 26.74 -12.97 7.16
C LYS A 106 26.82 -12.07 5.92
N ASP A 107 28.01 -11.96 5.30
CA ASP A 107 28.20 -11.18 4.07
C ASP A 107 27.30 -11.65 2.91
N SER A 108 27.01 -12.95 2.86
CA SER A 108 26.05 -13.56 1.92
C SER A 108 24.62 -13.67 2.46
N GLY A 109 24.36 -13.07 3.63
CA GLY A 109 23.11 -13.14 4.38
C GLY A 109 22.02 -12.19 3.85
N CYS A 110 21.06 -11.85 4.72
CA CYS A 110 19.85 -11.13 4.32
C CYS A 110 20.14 -9.78 3.66
N LYS A 111 21.14 -9.03 4.15
CA LYS A 111 21.50 -7.73 3.58
C LYS A 111 21.89 -7.84 2.09
N PHE A 112 22.71 -8.83 1.75
CA PHE A 112 23.08 -9.11 0.36
C PHE A 112 21.87 -9.58 -0.46
N MET A 113 21.06 -10.49 0.10
CA MET A 113 19.88 -11.00 -0.59
C MET A 113 18.85 -9.91 -0.92
N PHE A 114 18.65 -8.94 -0.02
CA PHE A 114 17.78 -7.79 -0.28
C PHE A 114 18.34 -6.87 -1.36
N ASN A 115 19.62 -6.48 -1.24
CA ASN A 115 20.27 -5.56 -2.19
C ASN A 115 20.33 -6.14 -3.62
N GLU A 116 20.67 -7.42 -3.75
CA GLU A 116 20.78 -8.12 -5.04
C GLU A 116 19.46 -8.75 -5.51
N ARG A 117 18.33 -8.43 -4.84
CA ARG A 117 16.99 -8.89 -5.18
C ARG A 117 16.88 -10.41 -5.35
N LYS A 118 17.53 -11.18 -4.46
CA LYS A 118 17.52 -12.65 -4.47
C LYS A 118 16.25 -13.23 -3.84
N ILE A 119 15.09 -12.99 -4.47
CA ILE A 119 13.76 -13.34 -3.95
C ILE A 119 13.62 -14.83 -3.61
N GLN A 120 14.14 -15.71 -4.47
CA GLN A 120 14.09 -17.16 -4.23
C GLN A 120 14.89 -17.56 -2.97
N GLN A 121 16.07 -16.96 -2.75
CA GLN A 121 16.89 -17.26 -1.58
C GLN A 121 16.23 -16.78 -0.28
N LEU A 122 15.59 -15.59 -0.33
CA LEU A 122 14.79 -15.08 0.79
C LEU A 122 13.60 -15.99 1.10
N LYS A 123 12.94 -16.52 0.06
CA LYS A 123 11.83 -17.47 0.21
C LYS A 123 12.26 -18.75 0.90
N ASP A 124 13.34 -19.38 0.42
CA ASP A 124 13.83 -20.64 0.99
C ASP A 124 14.30 -20.45 2.44
N MET A 125 14.91 -19.30 2.74
CA MET A 125 15.27 -18.93 4.11
C MET A 125 14.04 -18.74 5.00
N TYR A 126 13.04 -18.01 4.52
CA TYR A 126 11.78 -17.80 5.24
C TYR A 126 11.04 -19.11 5.50
N ASP A 127 10.99 -20.02 4.53
CA ASP A 127 10.30 -21.30 4.64
C ASP A 127 10.87 -22.21 5.76
N ILE A 128 12.18 -22.12 6.02
CA ILE A 128 12.81 -22.78 7.17
C ILE A 128 12.65 -21.98 8.46
N PHE A 129 12.88 -20.67 8.42
CA PHE A 129 12.82 -19.83 9.62
C PHE A 129 11.42 -19.81 10.24
N ARG A 130 10.36 -19.83 9.42
CA ARG A 130 8.99 -19.87 9.93
C ARG A 130 8.62 -21.14 10.70
N GLN A 131 9.42 -22.21 10.59
CA GLN A 131 9.22 -23.40 11.41
C GLN A 131 9.61 -23.15 12.89
N ALA A 132 10.40 -22.11 13.15
CA ALA A 132 10.71 -21.60 14.48
C ALA A 132 10.38 -20.11 14.55
N ASP A 133 9.17 -19.81 14.99
CA ASP A 133 8.54 -18.47 14.87
C ASP A 133 9.37 -17.33 15.49
N SER A 134 10.21 -17.64 16.49
CA SER A 134 11.16 -16.72 17.14
C SER A 134 12.24 -16.18 16.20
N THR A 135 12.51 -16.84 15.07
CA THR A 135 13.61 -16.53 14.15
C THR A 135 13.23 -15.53 13.05
N ILE A 136 11.93 -15.40 12.75
CA ILE A 136 11.43 -14.49 11.71
C ILE A 136 11.83 -13.04 11.98
N LYS A 137 11.90 -12.65 13.25
CA LYS A 137 12.32 -11.30 13.67
C LYS A 137 13.70 -10.91 13.12
N PHE A 138 14.62 -11.86 12.93
CA PHE A 138 15.97 -11.57 12.45
C PHE A 138 15.96 -11.16 10.98
N ILE A 139 15.12 -11.79 10.14
CA ILE A 139 14.95 -11.38 8.73
C ILE A 139 14.35 -9.96 8.67
N ILE A 140 13.32 -9.71 9.48
CA ILE A 140 12.65 -8.40 9.57
C ILE A 140 13.64 -7.30 9.98
N GLN A 141 14.49 -7.56 10.97
CA GLN A 141 15.52 -6.63 11.44
C GLN A 141 16.51 -6.23 10.33
N LYS A 142 16.72 -7.07 9.31
CA LYS A 142 17.56 -6.73 8.14
C LYS A 142 16.75 -6.09 7.00
N MET A 143 15.45 -6.38 6.89
CA MET A 143 14.57 -5.78 5.89
C MET A 143 14.32 -4.29 6.15
N ASN A 144 14.08 -3.89 7.41
CA ASN A 144 13.76 -2.50 7.72
C ASN A 144 14.87 -1.51 7.30
N PRO A 145 16.17 -1.74 7.64
CA PRO A 145 17.25 -0.88 7.16
C PRO A 145 17.34 -0.80 5.64
N TYR A 146 17.07 -1.89 4.93
CA TYR A 146 17.04 -1.90 3.46
C TYR A 146 15.94 -0.98 2.92
N ILE A 147 14.69 -1.13 3.40
CA ILE A 147 13.56 -0.28 2.98
C ILE A 147 13.83 1.18 3.32
N MET A 148 14.36 1.45 4.52
CA MET A 148 14.72 2.80 4.96
C MET A 148 15.79 3.43 4.06
N GLN A 149 16.83 2.67 3.70
CA GLN A 149 17.90 3.16 2.83
C GLN A 149 17.38 3.48 1.42
N GLU A 150 16.58 2.60 0.82
CA GLU A 150 15.98 2.86 -0.50
C GLU A 150 14.98 4.03 -0.47
N GLY A 151 14.16 4.11 0.58
CA GLY A 151 13.23 5.23 0.77
C GLY A 151 13.97 6.56 0.94
N GLU A 152 15.03 6.60 1.74
CA GLU A 152 15.81 7.82 1.95
C GLU A 152 16.53 8.29 0.68
N LYS A 153 16.96 7.38 -0.21
CA LYS A 153 17.49 7.76 -1.54
C LYS A 153 16.46 8.51 -2.39
N ILE A 154 15.17 8.24 -2.20
CA ILE A 154 14.10 8.93 -2.93
C ILE A 154 13.82 10.28 -2.26
N VAL A 155 13.63 10.27 -0.93
CA VAL A 155 13.15 11.41 -0.15
C VAL A 155 14.18 12.53 0.02
N LYS A 156 15.47 12.18 0.11
CA LYS A 156 16.58 13.15 0.28
C LYS A 156 17.17 13.65 -1.04
N ASN A 157 16.76 13.09 -2.19
CA ASN A 157 17.33 13.46 -3.47
C ASN A 157 16.78 14.80 -3.98
N GLU A 158 17.68 15.77 -4.18
CA GLU A 158 17.31 17.15 -4.56
C GLU A 158 16.60 17.25 -5.91
N GLU A 159 16.90 16.39 -6.88
CA GLU A 159 16.20 16.41 -8.17
C GLU A 159 14.75 15.95 -8.01
N ASN A 160 14.52 14.90 -7.23
CA ASN A 160 13.16 14.44 -6.95
C ASN A 160 12.38 15.53 -6.19
N LEU A 161 13.03 16.29 -5.31
CA LEU A 161 12.39 17.38 -4.56
C LEU A 161 11.99 18.59 -5.41
N LYS A 162 12.41 18.66 -6.67
CA LYS A 162 11.99 19.68 -7.65
C LYS A 162 10.78 19.24 -8.47
N ASP A 163 10.51 17.94 -8.54
CA ASP A 163 9.46 17.36 -9.37
C ASP A 163 8.54 16.42 -8.55
N PRO A 164 7.36 16.93 -8.12
CA PRO A 164 6.38 16.15 -7.37
C PRO A 164 5.93 14.86 -8.08
N ILE A 165 5.90 14.86 -9.42
CA ILE A 165 5.44 13.73 -10.22
C ILE A 165 6.50 12.63 -10.20
N LYS A 166 7.76 12.98 -10.51
CA LYS A 166 8.90 12.05 -10.45
C LYS A 166 9.08 11.48 -9.04
N TYR A 167 8.98 12.34 -8.01
CA TYR A 167 9.07 11.94 -6.62
C TYR A 167 8.04 10.87 -6.25
N THR A 168 6.75 11.16 -6.49
CA THR A 168 5.66 10.27 -6.09
C THR A 168 5.66 8.98 -6.92
N THR A 169 6.02 9.05 -8.21
CA THR A 169 6.18 7.87 -9.06
C THR A 169 7.22 6.90 -8.48
N LYS A 170 8.38 7.41 -8.05
CA LYS A 170 9.42 6.57 -7.44
C LYS A 170 8.97 5.94 -6.11
N LEU A 171 8.19 6.66 -5.30
CA LEU A 171 7.63 6.11 -4.06
C LEU A 171 6.64 4.98 -4.33
N LEU A 172 5.77 5.14 -5.33
CA LEU A 172 4.82 4.12 -5.75
C LEU A 172 5.55 2.87 -6.24
N GLN A 173 6.58 3.05 -7.08
CA GLN A 173 7.42 1.95 -7.59
C GLN A 173 8.12 1.20 -6.46
N LEU A 174 8.76 1.91 -5.52
CA LEU A 174 9.40 1.27 -4.38
C LEU A 174 8.38 0.48 -3.55
N LYS A 175 7.18 1.03 -3.32
CA LYS A 175 6.14 0.33 -2.56
C LYS A 175 5.70 -0.95 -3.27
N GLU A 176 5.47 -0.88 -4.58
CA GLU A 176 5.11 -2.04 -5.39
C GLU A 176 6.21 -3.12 -5.36
N GLU A 177 7.47 -2.74 -5.50
CA GLU A 177 8.60 -3.68 -5.43
C GLU A 177 8.70 -4.40 -4.08
N ILE A 178 8.50 -3.68 -2.98
CA ILE A 178 8.51 -4.29 -1.64
C ILE A 178 7.26 -5.13 -1.39
N ASP A 179 6.09 -4.70 -1.87
CA ASP A 179 4.84 -5.47 -1.78
C ASP A 179 4.97 -6.81 -2.53
N ASP A 180 5.53 -6.79 -3.73
CA ASP A 180 5.78 -7.99 -4.55
C ASP A 180 6.82 -8.92 -3.89
N MET A 181 7.88 -8.36 -3.32
CA MET A 181 8.87 -9.12 -2.55
C MET A 181 8.23 -9.84 -1.37
N ILE A 182 7.39 -9.16 -0.59
CA ILE A 182 6.70 -9.75 0.56
C ILE A 182 5.71 -10.83 0.12
N ALA A 183 4.98 -10.61 -0.98
CA ALA A 183 4.06 -11.59 -1.52
C ALA A 183 4.79 -12.87 -1.97
N LYS A 184 5.90 -12.73 -2.69
CA LYS A 184 6.64 -13.86 -3.28
C LYS A 184 7.55 -14.60 -2.31
N ALA A 185 8.28 -13.87 -1.45
CA ALA A 185 9.26 -14.46 -0.54
C ALA A 185 8.68 -14.80 0.83
N PHE A 186 7.72 -14.01 1.33
CA PHE A 186 7.27 -14.11 2.73
C PHE A 186 5.80 -14.53 2.86
N ASN A 187 5.18 -15.01 1.77
CA ASN A 187 3.80 -15.49 1.72
C ASN A 187 2.78 -14.50 2.32
N ASN A 188 3.00 -13.19 2.12
CA ASN A 188 2.18 -12.12 2.71
C ASN A 188 2.07 -12.17 4.25
N ASP A 189 3.13 -12.59 4.96
CA ASP A 189 3.15 -12.56 6.42
C ASP A 189 2.92 -11.12 6.94
N ILE A 190 1.88 -10.98 7.78
CA ILE A 190 1.41 -9.72 8.34
C ILE A 190 2.52 -8.99 9.11
N ARG A 191 3.47 -9.72 9.72
CA ARG A 191 4.60 -9.12 10.43
C ARG A 191 5.51 -8.35 9.47
N PHE A 192 5.75 -8.87 8.28
CA PHE A 192 6.53 -8.18 7.24
C PHE A 192 5.76 -6.98 6.67
N GLN A 193 4.46 -7.14 6.43
CA GLN A 193 3.60 -6.04 5.96
C GLN A 193 3.58 -4.86 6.95
N LYS A 194 3.40 -5.14 8.25
CA LYS A 194 3.45 -4.11 9.31
C LYS A 194 4.80 -3.39 9.35
N ASN A 195 5.90 -4.13 9.23
CA ASN A 195 7.24 -3.56 9.23
C ASN A 195 7.55 -2.71 8.00
N ARG A 196 7.07 -3.14 6.81
CA ARG A 196 7.08 -2.30 5.61
C ARG A 196 6.29 -1.03 5.84
N ASP A 197 5.06 -1.12 6.32
CA ASP A 197 4.20 0.06 6.49
C ASP A 197 4.79 1.05 7.51
N GLN A 198 5.38 0.55 8.60
CA GLN A 198 6.14 1.37 9.55
C GLN A 198 7.35 2.03 8.89
N SER A 199 8.15 1.29 8.11
CA SER A 199 9.33 1.85 7.43
C SER A 199 8.93 2.97 6.46
N PHE A 200 7.85 2.79 5.70
CA PHE A 200 7.28 3.83 4.84
C PHE A 200 6.85 5.06 5.64
N GLN A 201 6.17 4.88 6.77
CA GLN A 201 5.84 5.98 7.68
C GLN A 201 7.11 6.69 8.18
N ASP A 202 8.14 5.95 8.56
CA ASP A 202 9.35 6.51 9.17
C ASP A 202 10.14 7.38 8.19
N PHE A 203 10.31 6.98 6.92
CA PHE A 203 11.09 7.78 5.97
C PHE A 203 10.25 8.84 5.23
N MET A 204 8.97 8.57 4.90
CA MET A 204 8.14 9.53 4.14
C MET A 204 7.85 10.80 4.95
N ASN A 205 7.64 10.64 6.26
CA ASN A 205 7.29 11.73 7.16
C ASN A 205 8.50 12.55 7.63
N LYS A 206 9.73 12.21 7.21
CA LYS A 206 10.91 13.09 7.39
C LYS A 206 10.93 14.27 6.43
N GLN A 207 10.05 14.29 5.42
CA GLN A 207 9.99 15.34 4.41
C GLN A 207 8.61 15.99 4.41
N ASP A 208 8.56 17.26 4.83
CA ASP A 208 7.34 18.06 4.95
C ASP A 208 6.60 18.27 3.63
N LYS A 209 7.32 18.18 2.49
CA LYS A 209 6.73 18.30 1.16
C LYS A 209 5.96 17.06 0.71
N THR A 210 6.16 15.90 1.34
CA THR A 210 5.57 14.62 0.90
C THR A 210 4.03 14.69 0.73
N PRO A 211 3.24 15.19 1.71
CA PRO A 211 1.78 15.27 1.56
C PRO A 211 1.35 16.09 0.33
N HIS A 212 1.99 17.23 0.11
CA HIS A 212 1.71 18.13 -1.01
C HIS A 212 2.07 17.49 -2.35
N PHE A 213 3.18 16.75 -2.41
CA PHE A 213 3.63 16.09 -3.64
C PHE A 213 2.70 14.96 -4.06
N ILE A 214 2.23 14.16 -3.12
CA ILE A 214 1.27 13.09 -3.41
C ILE A 214 -0.07 13.70 -3.88
N ALA A 215 -0.52 14.81 -3.28
CA ALA A 215 -1.73 15.51 -3.72
C ALA A 215 -1.59 16.05 -5.15
N PHE A 216 -0.43 16.64 -5.49
CA PHE A 216 -0.15 17.15 -6.83
C PHE A 216 -0.03 16.03 -7.87
N TYR A 217 0.63 14.92 -7.53
CA TYR A 217 0.66 13.74 -8.38
C TYR A 217 -0.75 13.23 -8.67
N CYS A 218 -1.59 13.12 -7.64
CA CYS A 218 -2.98 12.71 -7.78
C CYS A 218 -3.75 13.65 -8.73
N ASP A 219 -3.62 14.97 -8.57
CA ASP A 219 -4.22 15.96 -9.47
C ASP A 219 -3.76 15.80 -10.93
N ASN A 220 -2.49 15.50 -11.17
CA ASN A 220 -1.99 15.24 -12.52
C ASN A 220 -2.60 13.97 -13.14
N GLU A 221 -2.76 12.89 -12.36
CA GLU A 221 -3.43 11.67 -12.82
C GLU A 221 -4.88 11.96 -13.23
N PHE A 222 -5.62 12.75 -12.44
CA PHE A 222 -6.99 13.16 -12.75
C PHE A 222 -7.13 14.05 -13.98
N LYS A 223 -6.11 14.88 -14.29
CA LYS A 223 -6.11 15.78 -15.46
C LYS A 223 -5.67 15.09 -16.75
N LYS A 224 -4.73 14.15 -16.67
CA LYS A 224 -4.07 13.56 -17.85
C LYS A 224 -3.85 12.06 -17.75
N GLY A 225 -3.43 11.55 -16.59
CA GLY A 225 -3.03 10.15 -16.40
C GLY A 225 -4.14 9.13 -16.66
N PHE A 226 -5.40 9.50 -16.44
CA PHE A 226 -6.56 8.60 -16.62
C PHE A 226 -7.21 8.63 -18.01
N LYS A 227 -6.79 9.52 -18.93
CA LYS A 227 -7.48 9.73 -20.23
C LYS A 227 -7.59 8.50 -21.13
N SER A 228 -6.72 7.51 -20.97
CA SER A 228 -6.63 6.34 -21.85
C SER A 228 -6.59 5.02 -21.09
N LEU A 229 -6.90 5.04 -19.80
CA LEU A 229 -6.92 3.85 -18.96
C LEU A 229 -8.35 3.32 -18.84
N ALA A 230 -8.46 2.00 -18.71
CA ALA A 230 -9.73 1.37 -18.37
C ALA A 230 -10.04 1.56 -16.87
N ASP A 231 -11.32 1.52 -16.50
CA ASP A 231 -11.77 1.76 -15.12
C ASP A 231 -11.06 0.88 -14.08
N HIS A 232 -10.78 -0.39 -14.41
CA HIS A 232 -10.08 -1.30 -13.51
C HIS A 232 -8.62 -0.89 -13.26
N GLU A 233 -7.92 -0.34 -14.26
CA GLU A 233 -6.54 0.16 -14.13
C GLU A 233 -6.52 1.45 -13.29
N ILE A 234 -7.53 2.30 -13.47
CA ILE A 234 -7.74 3.50 -12.65
C ILE A 234 -7.93 3.09 -11.19
N GLU A 235 -8.77 2.10 -10.90
CA GLU A 235 -9.00 1.61 -9.53
C GLU A 235 -7.72 1.07 -8.87
N VAL A 236 -6.89 0.35 -9.61
CA VAL A 236 -5.58 -0.13 -9.13
C VAL A 236 -4.68 1.06 -8.75
N LYS A 237 -4.61 2.07 -9.62
CA LYS A 237 -3.83 3.30 -9.35
C LYS A 237 -4.36 4.08 -8.15
N LEU A 238 -5.68 4.29 -8.05
CA LEU A 238 -6.31 4.95 -6.92
C LEU A 238 -6.00 4.22 -5.61
N GLY A 239 -6.10 2.88 -5.62
CA GLY A 239 -5.71 2.06 -4.47
C GLY A 239 -4.25 2.26 -4.07
N ALA A 240 -3.32 2.34 -5.02
CA ALA A 240 -1.91 2.58 -4.73
C ALA A 240 -1.65 3.96 -4.11
N ILE A 241 -2.30 5.01 -4.62
CA ILE A 241 -2.22 6.37 -4.06
C ILE A 241 -2.76 6.39 -2.62
N VAL A 242 -3.91 5.75 -2.38
CA VAL A 242 -4.52 5.66 -1.05
C VAL A 242 -3.60 4.90 -0.08
N ARG A 243 -2.99 3.79 -0.50
CA ARG A 243 -2.01 3.08 0.34
C ARG A 243 -0.81 3.94 0.74
N LEU A 244 -0.31 4.82 -0.15
CA LEU A 244 0.73 5.79 0.23
C LEU A 244 0.19 6.87 1.18
N PHE A 245 -1.03 7.35 0.94
CA PHE A 245 -1.70 8.30 1.83
C PHE A 245 -1.82 7.76 3.26
N CYS A 246 -2.13 6.46 3.43
CA CYS A 246 -2.20 5.83 4.74
C CYS A 246 -0.86 5.85 5.51
N CYS A 247 0.28 5.97 4.81
CA CYS A 247 1.61 6.11 5.40
C CYS A 247 1.95 7.55 5.85
N LEU A 248 1.08 8.55 5.60
CA LEU A 248 1.32 9.93 6.01
C LEU A 248 0.87 10.17 7.46
N HIS A 249 1.68 10.91 8.21
CA HIS A 249 1.29 11.57 9.46
C HIS A 249 0.53 12.88 9.16
N GLY A 250 1.02 13.68 8.22
CA GLY A 250 0.39 14.94 7.76
C GLY A 250 -0.79 14.73 6.81
N ARG A 251 -1.76 13.90 7.20
CA ARG A 251 -2.95 13.60 6.37
C ARG A 251 -3.81 14.84 6.12
N ASP A 252 -3.87 15.73 7.10
CA ASP A 252 -4.55 17.03 7.02
C ASP A 252 -3.95 17.95 5.93
N GLN A 253 -2.62 17.97 5.81
CA GLN A 253 -1.92 18.74 4.77
C GLN A 253 -2.21 18.19 3.37
N PHE A 254 -2.25 16.86 3.23
CA PHE A 254 -2.67 16.21 1.98
C PHE A 254 -4.12 16.59 1.64
N ILE A 255 -5.05 16.43 2.59
CA ILE A 255 -6.47 16.71 2.38
C ILE A 255 -6.70 18.18 2.02
N SER A 256 -6.03 19.11 2.70
CA SER A 256 -6.09 20.54 2.39
C SER A 256 -5.61 20.83 0.96
N SER A 257 -4.44 20.29 0.59
CA SER A 257 -3.88 20.44 -0.77
C SER A 257 -4.78 19.81 -1.84
N TYR A 258 -5.26 18.59 -1.60
CA TYR A 258 -6.16 17.88 -2.50
C TYR A 258 -7.49 18.62 -2.67
N SER A 259 -8.06 19.15 -1.58
CA SER A 259 -9.30 19.95 -1.62
C SER A 259 -9.14 21.18 -2.50
N ASN A 260 -8.03 21.91 -2.37
CA ASN A 260 -7.75 23.08 -3.20
C ASN A 260 -7.60 22.72 -4.69
N LEU A 261 -6.89 21.63 -4.98
CA LEU A 261 -6.68 21.15 -6.36
C LEU A 261 -7.98 20.64 -6.99
N LEU A 262 -8.80 19.90 -6.23
CA LEU A 262 -10.11 19.44 -6.67
C LEU A 262 -11.03 20.62 -6.99
N ALA A 263 -11.09 21.63 -6.13
CA ALA A 263 -11.89 22.84 -6.39
C ALA A 263 -11.53 23.47 -7.75
N GLN A 264 -10.23 23.57 -8.05
CA GLN A 264 -9.77 24.07 -9.34
C GLN A 264 -10.15 23.13 -10.50
N ARG A 265 -10.03 21.81 -10.35
CA ARG A 265 -10.43 20.85 -11.39
C ARG A 265 -11.91 20.93 -11.73
N LEU A 266 -12.76 21.03 -10.71
CA LEU A 266 -14.21 21.12 -10.86
C LEU A 266 -14.60 22.43 -11.56
N LEU A 267 -14.10 23.58 -11.11
CA LEU A 267 -14.43 24.88 -11.69
C LEU A 267 -13.90 25.05 -13.12
N ASN A 268 -12.70 24.52 -13.40
CA ASN A 268 -12.11 24.57 -14.74
C ASN A 268 -12.63 23.47 -15.67
N LYS A 269 -13.51 22.58 -15.18
CA LYS A 269 -14.06 21.44 -15.93
C LYS A 269 -12.94 20.57 -16.55
N SER A 270 -11.83 20.42 -15.82
CA SER A 270 -10.65 19.67 -16.26
C SER A 270 -10.64 18.21 -15.78
N THR A 271 -11.69 17.78 -15.10
CA THR A 271 -11.88 16.40 -14.64
C THR A 271 -12.08 15.48 -15.84
N VAL A 272 -11.31 14.37 -15.88
CA VAL A 272 -11.39 13.38 -16.96
C VAL A 272 -12.52 12.37 -16.73
N SER A 273 -12.76 11.96 -15.49
CA SER A 273 -13.80 10.98 -15.12
C SER A 273 -14.42 11.30 -13.77
N ASP A 274 -15.71 11.59 -13.76
CA ASP A 274 -16.48 11.84 -12.53
C ASP A 274 -16.56 10.59 -11.65
N GLN A 275 -16.62 9.40 -12.26
CA GLN A 275 -16.63 8.13 -11.52
C GLN A 275 -15.32 7.91 -10.76
N ALA A 276 -14.18 8.26 -11.36
CA ALA A 276 -12.89 8.16 -10.71
C ALA A 276 -12.77 9.14 -9.54
N GLU A 277 -13.29 10.37 -9.67
CA GLU A 277 -13.30 11.36 -8.58
C GLU A 277 -14.17 10.85 -7.43
N GLU A 278 -15.38 10.35 -7.72
CA GLU A 278 -16.28 9.79 -6.71
C GLU A 278 -15.65 8.58 -5.99
N SER A 279 -14.97 7.69 -6.72
CA SER A 279 -14.23 6.56 -6.15
C SER A 279 -13.11 7.01 -5.21
N MET A 280 -12.32 8.02 -5.60
CA MET A 280 -11.26 8.57 -4.76
C MET A 280 -11.80 9.21 -3.48
N ILE A 281 -12.88 9.99 -3.58
CA ILE A 281 -13.54 10.59 -2.42
C ILE A 281 -14.02 9.51 -1.45
N ASN A 282 -14.63 8.44 -1.95
CA ASN A 282 -15.09 7.33 -1.14
C ASN A 282 -13.94 6.60 -0.43
N LYS A 283 -12.82 6.34 -1.13
CA LYS A 283 -11.64 5.73 -0.50
C LYS A 283 -11.04 6.63 0.59
N LEU A 284 -10.92 7.93 0.35
CA LEU A 284 -10.47 8.88 1.36
C LEU A 284 -11.44 8.96 2.56
N GLN A 285 -12.75 8.83 2.31
CA GLN A 285 -13.76 8.79 3.36
C GLN A 285 -13.58 7.56 4.27
N VAL A 286 -13.25 6.39 3.71
CA VAL A 286 -12.98 5.18 4.50
C VAL A 286 -11.77 5.39 5.42
N GLU A 287 -10.69 5.98 4.91
CA GLU A 287 -9.43 6.11 5.64
C GLU A 287 -9.42 7.24 6.70
N CYS A 288 -10.18 8.32 6.50
CA CYS A 288 -10.14 9.51 7.37
C CYS A 288 -11.50 9.95 7.91
N GLY A 289 -12.56 9.20 7.63
CA GLY A 289 -13.91 9.46 8.13
C GLY A 289 -14.65 10.58 7.41
N HIS A 290 -15.97 10.64 7.64
CA HIS A 290 -16.89 11.53 6.93
C HIS A 290 -16.56 13.02 7.12
N ASN A 291 -16.23 13.44 8.34
CA ASN A 291 -16.04 14.87 8.67
C ASN A 291 -14.85 15.47 7.90
N THR A 292 -13.79 14.70 7.70
CA THR A 292 -12.57 15.14 7.02
C THR A 292 -12.81 15.42 5.53
N VAL A 293 -13.60 14.57 4.88
CA VAL A 293 -13.90 14.68 3.45
C VAL A 293 -15.19 15.43 3.14
N ASN A 294 -15.95 15.84 4.17
CA ASN A 294 -17.27 16.47 3.98
C ASN A 294 -17.19 17.68 3.02
N LYS A 295 -16.16 18.52 3.18
CA LYS A 295 -15.91 19.65 2.27
C LYS A 295 -15.76 19.20 0.82
N ILE A 296 -14.88 18.23 0.58
CA ILE A 296 -14.62 17.64 -0.73
C ILE A 296 -15.89 17.05 -1.36
N LYS A 297 -16.66 16.29 -0.58
CA LYS A 297 -17.91 15.69 -1.03
C LYS A 297 -18.96 16.74 -1.36
N THR A 298 -19.13 17.76 -0.52
CA THR A 298 -20.04 18.87 -0.79
C THR A 298 -19.64 19.63 -2.06
N MET A 299 -18.35 19.90 -2.29
CA MET A 299 -17.90 20.53 -3.54
C MET A 299 -18.32 19.72 -4.77
N PHE A 300 -18.19 18.40 -4.70
CA PHE A 300 -18.57 17.51 -5.79
C PHE A 300 -20.10 17.49 -6.02
N GLU A 301 -20.89 17.45 -4.95
CA GLU A 301 -22.36 17.52 -5.02
C GLU A 301 -22.87 18.89 -5.51
N ASP A 302 -22.19 19.97 -5.12
CA ASP A 302 -22.52 21.33 -5.54
C ASP A 302 -22.46 21.45 -7.06
N MET A 303 -21.46 20.84 -7.72
CA MET A 303 -21.35 20.85 -9.18
C MET A 303 -22.56 20.19 -9.85
N ARG A 304 -23.00 19.02 -9.35
CA ARG A 304 -24.17 18.31 -9.88
C ARG A 304 -25.46 19.13 -9.68
N LYS A 305 -25.66 19.67 -8.47
CA LYS A 305 -26.84 20.49 -8.14
C LYS A 305 -26.86 21.78 -8.96
N SER A 306 -25.70 22.41 -9.12
CA SER A 306 -25.51 23.63 -9.91
C SER A 306 -25.90 23.43 -11.38
N GLN A 307 -25.44 22.34 -12.00
CA GLN A 307 -25.81 21.99 -13.38
C GLN A 307 -27.32 21.84 -13.55
N GLN A 308 -28.00 21.19 -12.59
CA GLN A 308 -29.46 21.05 -12.64
C GLN A 308 -30.16 22.41 -12.50
N VAL A 309 -29.76 23.24 -11.54
CA VAL A 309 -30.33 24.59 -11.36
C VAL A 309 -30.12 25.45 -12.61
N MET A 310 -28.96 25.34 -13.25
CA MET A 310 -28.64 26.06 -14.47
C MET A 310 -29.47 25.57 -15.67
N LYS A 311 -29.76 24.27 -15.75
CA LYS A 311 -30.67 23.70 -16.75
C LYS A 311 -32.09 24.25 -16.57
N ASP A 312 -32.60 24.23 -15.35
CA ASP A 312 -33.94 24.74 -15.03
C ASP A 312 -34.06 26.24 -15.37
N TYR A 313 -33.02 27.04 -15.09
CA TYR A 313 -32.96 28.45 -15.48
C TYR A 313 -33.02 28.64 -17.00
N LYS A 314 -32.26 27.85 -17.77
CA LYS A 314 -32.26 27.92 -19.23
C LYS A 314 -33.62 27.53 -19.82
N GLU A 315 -34.32 26.58 -19.21
CA GLU A 315 -35.67 26.18 -19.62
C GLU A 315 -36.71 27.30 -19.39
N GLU A 316 -36.69 27.96 -18.22
CA GLU A 316 -37.59 29.08 -17.92
C GLU A 316 -37.33 30.29 -18.84
N LYS A 317 -36.08 30.51 -19.24
CA LYS A 317 -35.67 31.65 -20.07
C LYS A 317 -35.60 31.35 -21.57
N LYS A 318 -35.96 30.16 -22.03
CA LYS A 318 -35.88 29.73 -23.44
C LYS A 318 -36.60 30.66 -24.42
N ASN A 319 -37.66 31.34 -23.95
CA ASN A 319 -38.49 32.25 -24.77
C ASN A 319 -38.18 33.73 -24.57
N GLN A 320 -37.25 34.08 -23.68
CA GLN A 320 -36.82 35.46 -23.43
C GLN A 320 -35.46 35.66 -24.08
N GLY A 321 -35.43 36.21 -25.29
CA GLY A 321 -34.20 36.40 -26.08
C GLY A 321 -33.05 36.98 -25.24
N GLN A 322 -32.01 36.18 -25.00
CA GLN A 322 -30.84 36.60 -24.23
C GLN A 322 -29.81 37.25 -25.16
N THR A 323 -29.27 38.39 -24.74
CA THR A 323 -28.23 39.11 -25.49
C THR A 323 -26.85 38.46 -25.36
N ILE A 324 -26.63 37.69 -24.29
CA ILE A 324 -25.38 36.97 -24.00
C ILE A 324 -25.70 35.55 -23.55
N GLU A 325 -24.85 34.59 -23.92
CA GLU A 325 -24.90 33.25 -23.32
C GLU A 325 -24.38 33.33 -21.88
N PHE A 326 -25.22 32.93 -20.93
CA PHE A 326 -24.93 32.99 -19.50
C PHE A 326 -24.91 31.59 -18.89
N SER A 327 -23.90 31.32 -18.07
CA SER A 327 -23.79 30.13 -17.21
C SER A 327 -23.14 30.52 -15.89
N THR A 328 -23.56 29.90 -14.80
CA THR A 328 -22.98 30.13 -13.48
C THR A 328 -22.91 28.83 -12.71
N GLU A 329 -21.96 28.75 -11.77
CA GLU A 329 -21.81 27.61 -10.88
C GLU A 329 -22.12 28.05 -9.44
N ILE A 330 -23.03 27.36 -8.76
CA ILE A 330 -23.47 27.67 -7.39
C ILE A 330 -22.67 26.84 -6.39
N LEU A 331 -21.98 27.52 -5.47
CA LEU A 331 -21.06 26.91 -4.52
C LEU A 331 -21.54 27.12 -3.08
N THR A 332 -21.45 26.10 -2.23
CA THR A 332 -21.80 26.19 -0.81
C THR A 332 -20.70 26.90 -0.02
N SER A 333 -21.03 28.03 0.62
CA SER A 333 -20.07 28.79 1.45
C SER A 333 -19.47 27.92 2.57
N GLY A 334 -18.17 28.09 2.81
CA GLY A 334 -17.40 27.38 3.85
C GLY A 334 -16.94 25.96 3.50
N HIS A 335 -17.45 25.36 2.42
CA HIS A 335 -17.00 24.05 1.92
C HIS A 335 -15.95 24.16 0.81
N TRP A 336 -15.99 25.26 0.07
CA TRP A 336 -14.98 25.61 -0.93
C TRP A 336 -13.83 26.39 -0.28
N PRO A 337 -12.60 26.31 -0.81
CA PRO A 337 -11.47 27.12 -0.35
C PRO A 337 -11.84 28.61 -0.29
N TYR A 338 -11.39 29.31 0.76
CA TYR A 338 -11.73 30.72 0.95
C TYR A 338 -11.31 31.57 -0.25
N GLN A 339 -12.23 32.43 -0.70
CA GLN A 339 -12.05 33.29 -1.86
C GLN A 339 -12.57 34.69 -1.52
N ALA A 340 -11.69 35.68 -1.62
CA ALA A 340 -12.09 37.07 -1.44
C ALA A 340 -12.87 37.54 -2.68
N ALA A 341 -14.04 38.14 -2.46
CA ALA A 341 -14.76 38.81 -3.53
C ALA A 341 -13.97 40.05 -3.97
N ILE A 342 -13.74 40.16 -5.28
CA ILE A 342 -13.09 41.32 -5.88
C ILE A 342 -14.17 42.20 -6.48
N GLU A 343 -14.13 43.50 -6.20
CA GLU A 343 -14.99 44.47 -6.88
C GLU A 343 -14.54 44.64 -8.33
N CYS A 344 -15.42 44.32 -9.27
CA CYS A 344 -15.19 44.48 -10.70
C CYS A 344 -16.40 45.16 -11.35
N LYS A 345 -16.15 46.21 -12.14
CA LYS A 345 -17.20 46.89 -12.91
C LYS A 345 -17.51 46.06 -14.15
N ILE A 346 -18.64 45.35 -14.12
CA ILE A 346 -19.08 44.53 -15.26
C ILE A 346 -20.00 45.32 -16.21
N PRO A 347 -19.96 45.05 -17.53
CA PRO A 347 -20.81 45.71 -18.52
C PRO A 347 -22.32 45.52 -18.27
N PRO A 348 -23.19 46.45 -18.74
CA PRO A 348 -24.63 46.38 -18.54
C PRO A 348 -25.32 45.08 -19.00
N PRO A 349 -24.91 44.40 -20.10
CA PRO A 349 -25.49 43.10 -20.46
C PRO A 349 -25.20 42.00 -19.43
N MET A 350 -24.00 41.99 -18.85
CA MET A 350 -23.61 41.02 -17.82
C MET A 350 -24.33 41.29 -16.50
N GLU A 351 -24.47 42.56 -16.10
CA GLU A 351 -25.22 42.92 -14.89
C GLU A 351 -26.69 42.53 -15.02
N ARG A 352 -27.31 42.70 -16.21
CA ARG A 352 -28.67 42.23 -16.47
C ARG A 352 -28.81 40.71 -16.33
N ALA A 353 -27.88 39.94 -16.88
CA ALA A 353 -27.89 38.48 -16.75
C ALA A 353 -27.75 38.03 -15.29
N LYS A 354 -26.82 38.66 -14.55
CA LYS A 354 -26.60 38.45 -13.12
C LYS A 354 -27.86 38.72 -12.30
N GLN A 355 -28.53 39.85 -12.52
CA GLN A 355 -29.79 40.21 -11.83
C GLN A 355 -30.92 39.25 -12.17
N THR A 356 -31.05 38.85 -13.43
CA THR A 356 -32.09 37.92 -13.89
C THR A 356 -31.93 36.55 -13.23
N PHE A 357 -30.69 36.04 -13.17
CA PHE A 357 -30.40 34.78 -12.47
C PHE A 357 -30.64 34.90 -10.96
N PHE A 358 -30.25 36.03 -10.35
CA PHE A 358 -30.45 36.25 -8.92
C PHE A 358 -31.94 36.22 -8.53
N GLN A 359 -32.82 36.86 -9.33
CA GLN A 359 -34.27 36.81 -9.10
C GLN A 359 -34.82 35.38 -9.23
N PHE A 360 -34.42 34.65 -10.28
CA PHE A 360 -34.78 33.23 -10.44
C PHE A 360 -34.37 32.40 -9.20
N TYR A 361 -33.13 32.58 -8.73
CA TYR A 361 -32.61 31.82 -7.60
C TYR A 361 -33.34 32.16 -6.30
N GLN A 362 -33.60 33.44 -6.02
CA GLN A 362 -34.33 33.87 -4.82
C GLN A 362 -35.78 33.36 -4.80
N ASN A 363 -36.46 33.36 -5.95
CA ASN A 363 -37.83 32.85 -6.05
C ASN A 363 -37.92 31.36 -5.71
N ARG A 364 -36.87 30.59 -6.03
CA ARG A 364 -36.84 29.14 -5.81
C ARG A 364 -36.28 28.75 -4.44
N PHE A 365 -35.29 29.49 -3.94
CA PHE A 365 -34.59 29.20 -2.70
C PHE A 365 -34.73 30.37 -1.72
N ALA A 366 -35.87 30.41 -1.03
CA ALA A 366 -36.10 31.37 0.05
C ALA A 366 -35.00 31.28 1.12
N ASN A 367 -34.62 32.42 1.68
CA ASN A 367 -33.63 32.54 2.77
C ASN A 367 -32.18 32.19 2.41
N ARG A 368 -31.80 32.21 1.12
CA ARG A 368 -30.40 32.10 0.68
C ARG A 368 -29.90 33.41 0.09
N THR A 369 -28.64 33.73 0.37
CA THR A 369 -27.93 34.88 -0.20
C THR A 369 -26.84 34.40 -1.14
N LEU A 370 -26.69 35.05 -2.30
CA LEU A 370 -25.63 34.77 -3.25
C LEU A 370 -24.55 35.86 -3.19
N THR A 371 -23.29 35.44 -3.22
CA THR A 371 -22.12 36.32 -3.36
C THR A 371 -21.40 35.93 -4.66
N TRP A 372 -21.15 36.91 -5.51
CA TRP A 372 -20.52 36.68 -6.81
C TRP A 372 -19.00 36.69 -6.70
N LEU A 373 -18.35 35.64 -7.17
CA LEU A 373 -16.89 35.49 -7.19
C LEU A 373 -16.36 35.72 -8.61
N LEU A 374 -16.36 36.99 -9.03
CA LEU A 374 -16.04 37.38 -10.41
C LEU A 374 -14.61 37.02 -10.84
N GLY A 375 -13.66 36.88 -9.91
CA GLY A 375 -12.27 36.52 -10.19
C GLY A 375 -12.07 35.09 -10.72
N HIS A 376 -13.09 34.24 -10.64
CA HIS A 376 -13.07 32.86 -11.16
C HIS A 376 -14.03 32.66 -12.34
N GLY A 377 -14.62 33.75 -12.84
CA GLY A 377 -15.42 33.72 -14.06
C GLY A 377 -14.53 33.75 -15.31
N ASN A 378 -14.99 33.10 -16.37
CA ASN A 378 -14.41 33.21 -17.70
C ASN A 378 -15.40 33.90 -18.62
N VAL A 379 -14.90 34.76 -19.52
CA VAL A 379 -15.70 35.44 -20.55
C VAL A 379 -15.04 35.20 -21.90
N GLN A 380 -15.84 34.81 -22.89
CA GLN A 380 -15.40 34.72 -24.28
C GLN A 380 -15.80 35.99 -25.01
N ILE A 381 -14.86 36.60 -25.74
CA ILE A 381 -15.07 37.86 -26.45
C ILE A 381 -14.76 37.64 -27.92
N GLN A 382 -15.72 37.94 -28.79
CA GLN A 382 -15.52 37.87 -30.23
C GLN A 382 -15.24 39.26 -30.81
N THR A 383 -14.18 39.40 -31.60
CA THR A 383 -13.88 40.65 -32.30
C THR A 383 -14.69 40.74 -33.59
N THR A 384 -15.48 41.80 -33.76
CA THR A 384 -16.29 42.05 -34.97
C THR A 384 -15.70 43.12 -35.89
N TYR A 385 -14.65 43.82 -35.45
CA TYR A 385 -14.02 44.92 -36.20
C TYR A 385 -12.90 44.47 -37.16
N LEU A 386 -12.46 43.21 -37.08
CA LEU A 386 -11.43 42.65 -37.95
C LEU A 386 -12.07 41.82 -39.08
N LYS A 387 -11.41 41.79 -40.25
CA LYS A 387 -11.84 40.95 -41.39
C LYS A 387 -11.90 39.45 -41.04
N LYS A 388 -11.17 39.02 -40.02
CA LYS A 388 -11.19 37.66 -39.48
C LYS A 388 -11.72 37.73 -38.06
N ASN A 389 -12.74 36.93 -37.76
CA ASN A 389 -13.27 36.79 -36.41
C ASN A 389 -12.26 36.02 -35.55
N TYR A 390 -11.78 36.65 -34.47
CA TYR A 390 -11.06 35.98 -33.40
C TYR A 390 -12.02 35.82 -32.21
N GLN A 391 -11.94 34.67 -31.53
CA GLN A 391 -12.80 34.26 -30.41
C GLN A 391 -11.96 33.77 -29.24
#